data_AF-X0Y7H0-F1
#
_entry.id   AF-X0Y7H0-F1
#
_cell.length_a   1.000
_cell.length_b   1.000
_cell.length_c   1.000
_cell.angle_alpha   90.00
_cell.angle_beta   90.00
_cell.angle_gamma   90.00
#
_symmetry.space_group_name_H-M   'P 1'
#
loop_
_entity.id
_entity.type
_entity.pdbx_description
1 polymer ?
#
loop_
_entity_poly.entity_id
_entity_poly.type
_entity_poly.pdbx_seq_one_letter_code
_entity_poly.pdbx_strand_id
1 'polypeptide(L)'
;EGIHAFYDLDGEYAICIYDFKSNSLLLVTDTFGTKPLYYQINDNSCIVGTYDFTVSAAGEKGTIYQVPANTLLKIDLKNFKIKDKNLKKFNFSNQTVDSFERWSIAFQNSLKKE
;
A
#
# COMPACT_ATOMS: atom_id res chain seq x y z
N GLU A 1 -15.02 12.49 5.00
CA GLU A 1 -13.65 12.37 5.56
C GLU A 1 -12.66 12.29 4.40
N GLY A 2 -11.45 12.87 4.53
CA GLY A 2 -10.46 12.96 3.44
C GLY A 2 -9.93 11.61 2.92
N ILE A 3 -10.25 10.51 3.59
CA ILE A 3 -9.84 9.14 3.26
C ILE A 3 -10.40 8.67 1.91
N HIS A 4 -11.51 9.26 1.44
CA HIS A 4 -12.11 8.86 0.16
C HIS A 4 -11.18 9.09 -1.03
N ALA A 5 -10.25 10.04 -0.95
CA ALA A 5 -9.29 10.32 -2.02
C ALA A 5 -8.42 9.10 -2.39
N PHE A 6 -8.14 8.20 -1.43
CA PHE A 6 -7.34 7.00 -1.68
C PHE A 6 -8.07 5.94 -2.52
N TYR A 7 -9.40 6.01 -2.62
CA TYR A 7 -10.17 5.11 -3.49
C TYR A 7 -10.05 5.49 -4.96
N ASP A 8 -9.71 6.73 -5.26
CA ASP A 8 -9.59 7.24 -6.62
C ASP A 8 -8.13 7.41 -7.06
N LEU A 9 -7.18 7.34 -6.11
CA LEU A 9 -5.76 7.41 -6.40
C LEU A 9 -5.32 6.21 -7.26
N ASP A 10 -4.58 6.52 -8.32
CA ASP A 10 -3.99 5.56 -9.25
C ASP A 10 -2.51 5.91 -9.47
N GLY A 11 -1.66 4.89 -9.55
CA GLY A 11 -0.20 5.03 -9.60
C GLY A 11 0.53 4.19 -8.55
N GLU A 12 1.84 4.39 -8.48
CA GLU A 12 2.75 3.68 -7.57
C GLU A 12 3.01 4.53 -6.32
N TYR A 13 2.67 4.03 -5.12
CA TYR A 13 2.85 4.80 -3.90
C TYR A 13 2.92 3.98 -2.61
N ALA A 14 3.67 4.54 -1.66
CA ALA A 14 3.68 4.16 -0.25
C ALA A 14 3.55 5.47 0.55
N ILE A 15 2.41 5.66 1.21
CA ILE A 15 2.06 6.93 1.87
C ILE A 15 2.00 6.71 3.38
N CYS A 16 2.61 7.63 4.13
CA CYS A 16 2.47 7.74 5.57
C CYS A 16 1.94 9.14 5.91
N ILE A 17 0.79 9.22 6.59
CA ILE A 17 0.19 10.46 7.05
C ILE A 17 0.02 10.41 8.55
N TYR A 18 0.53 11.41 9.24
CA TYR A 18 0.20 11.65 10.64
C TYR A 18 -0.98 12.63 10.75
N ASP A 19 -2.10 12.15 11.28
CA ASP A 19 -3.27 12.96 11.60
C ASP A 19 -3.18 13.45 13.05
N PHE A 20 -2.80 14.71 13.21
CA PHE A 20 -2.70 15.38 14.51
C PHE A 20 -4.04 15.44 15.26
N LYS A 21 -5.18 15.53 14.55
CA LYS A 21 -6.49 15.69 15.20
C LYS A 21 -6.94 14.39 15.85
N SER A 22 -6.75 13.26 15.16
CA SER A 22 -7.09 11.95 15.71
C SER A 22 -5.93 11.25 16.42
N ASN A 23 -4.73 11.84 16.43
CA ASN A 23 -3.51 11.24 16.96
C ASN A 23 -3.28 9.83 16.38
N SER A 24 -3.32 9.72 15.04
CA SER A 24 -3.21 8.44 14.36
C SER A 24 -2.32 8.51 13.12
N LEU A 25 -1.64 7.41 12.81
CA LEU A 25 -0.97 7.23 11.54
C LEU A 25 -1.89 6.53 10.53
N LEU A 26 -1.84 6.98 9.28
CA LEU A 26 -2.44 6.31 8.13
C LEU A 26 -1.30 5.86 7.23
N LEU A 27 -1.21 4.55 7.02
CA LEU A 27 -0.29 3.92 6.09
C LEU A 27 -1.09 3.42 4.90
N VAL A 28 -0.70 3.81 3.70
CA VAL A 28 -1.46 3.53 2.49
C VAL A 28 -0.54 2.97 1.41
N THR A 29 -0.87 1.80 0.89
CA THR A 29 -0.17 1.13 -0.20
C THR A 29 -1.01 1.15 -1.46
N ASP A 30 -0.36 1.24 -2.61
CA ASP A 30 -1.03 1.13 -3.90
C ASP A 30 -1.65 -0.25 -4.12
N THR A 31 -2.53 -0.35 -5.11
CA THR A 31 -3.31 -1.54 -5.47
C THR A 31 -2.48 -2.81 -5.59
N PHE A 32 -1.21 -2.72 -5.99
CA PHE A 32 -0.34 -3.87 -6.23
C PHE A 32 0.84 -3.92 -5.25
N GLY A 33 0.96 -2.96 -4.32
CA GLY A 33 2.09 -2.86 -3.39
C GLY A 33 3.41 -2.63 -4.12
N THR A 34 3.39 -1.89 -5.22
CA THR A 34 4.57 -1.61 -6.05
C THR A 34 5.68 -0.89 -5.28
N LYS A 35 5.31 -0.06 -4.29
CA LYS A 35 6.24 0.53 -3.34
C LYS A 35 6.10 -0.14 -1.98
N PRO A 36 7.19 -0.68 -1.41
CA PRO A 36 7.15 -1.29 -0.09
C PRO A 36 6.88 -0.24 1.00
N LEU A 37 6.17 -0.66 2.04
CA LEU A 37 5.91 0.12 3.24
C LEU A 37 5.93 -0.81 4.44
N TYR A 38 6.79 -0.50 5.41
CA TYR A 38 6.99 -1.28 6.62
C TYR A 38 6.71 -0.42 7.84
N TYR A 39 6.28 -1.07 8.91
CA TYR A 39 6.11 -0.43 10.21
C TYR A 39 6.52 -1.36 11.34
N GLN A 40 6.86 -0.74 12.47
CA GLN A 40 7.11 -1.41 13.74
C GLN A 40 6.40 -0.60 14.83
N ILE A 41 5.79 -1.32 15.78
CA ILE A 41 5.13 -0.73 16.94
C ILE A 41 5.74 -1.38 18.18
N ASN A 42 6.19 -0.52 19.09
CA ASN A 42 6.65 -0.87 20.42
C ASN A 42 5.78 -0.14 21.46
N ASP A 43 6.03 -0.37 22.75
CA ASP A 43 5.22 0.20 23.85
C ASP A 43 5.14 1.74 23.83
N ASN A 44 6.16 2.40 23.28
CA ASN A 44 6.29 3.87 23.30
C ASN A 44 6.53 4.51 21.92
N SER A 45 6.64 3.74 20.85
CA SER A 45 7.03 4.28 19.54
C SER A 45 6.40 3.53 18.38
N CYS A 46 6.22 4.26 17.28
CA CYS A 46 5.85 3.69 15.98
C CYS A 46 6.85 4.20 14.95
N ILE A 47 7.50 3.27 14.25
CA ILE A 47 8.47 3.55 13.20
C ILE A 47 7.88 3.09 11.88
N VAL A 48 8.06 3.89 10.83
CA VAL A 48 7.54 3.62 9.49
C VAL A 48 8.65 3.94 8.49
N GLY A 49 8.83 3.06 7.50
CA GLY A 49 9.83 3.24 6.45
C GLY A 49 9.50 2.43 5.22
N THR A 50 10.10 2.76 4.08
CA THR A 50 9.88 2.01 2.83
C THR A 50 10.70 0.73 2.75
N TYR A 51 11.65 0.52 3.65
CA TYR A 51 12.43 -0.72 3.74
C TYR A 51 12.47 -1.22 5.19
N ASP A 52 12.42 -2.53 5.37
CA ASP A 52 12.57 -3.18 6.68
C ASP A 52 13.89 -2.79 7.36
N PHE A 53 14.99 -2.71 6.60
CA PHE A 53 16.28 -2.26 7.12
C PHE A 53 16.23 -0.84 7.67
N THR A 54 15.50 0.09 7.03
CA THR A 54 15.37 1.47 7.54
C THR A 54 14.59 1.54 8.85
N VAL A 55 13.60 0.66 9.01
CA VAL A 55 12.83 0.52 10.26
C VAL A 55 13.73 -0.07 11.34
N SER A 56 14.50 -1.13 11.03
CA SER A 56 15.44 -1.75 11.96
C SER A 56 16.57 -0.79 12.40
N ALA A 57 17.08 0.05 11.48
CA ALA A 57 18.14 1.00 11.73
C ALA A 57 17.75 2.12 12.71
N ALA A 58 16.44 2.33 12.97
CA ALA A 58 15.97 3.25 14.00
C ALA A 58 16.33 2.80 15.43
N GLY A 59 16.86 1.58 15.60
CA GLY A 59 17.46 1.10 16.87
C GLY A 59 16.47 0.44 17.82
N GLU A 60 15.20 0.34 17.44
CA GLU A 60 14.13 -0.27 18.23
C GLU A 60 14.05 -1.79 17.98
N LYS A 61 13.97 -2.57 19.06
CA LYS A 61 13.79 -4.04 18.97
C LYS A 61 12.32 -4.37 18.78
N GLY A 62 12.01 -5.37 17.97
CA GLY A 62 10.62 -5.81 17.76
C GLY A 62 10.41 -6.45 16.40
N THR A 63 9.15 -6.82 16.12
CA THR A 63 8.75 -7.37 14.84
C THR A 63 8.43 -6.25 13.85
N ILE A 64 9.02 -6.33 12.67
CA ILE A 64 8.74 -5.41 11.56
C ILE A 64 7.67 -6.07 10.67
N TYR A 65 6.63 -5.32 10.35
CA TYR A 65 5.53 -5.76 9.52
C TYR A 65 5.51 -4.97 8.21
N GLN A 66 5.26 -5.67 7.10
CA GLN A 66 4.97 -5.02 5.83
C GLN A 66 3.48 -4.70 5.77
N VAL A 67 3.13 -3.49 5.35
CA VAL A 67 1.74 -3.15 5.01
C VAL A 67 1.38 -3.91 3.74
N PRO A 68 0.28 -4.71 3.73
CA PRO A 68 -0.13 -5.44 2.54
C PRO A 68 -0.43 -4.50 1.37
N ALA A 69 -0.39 -5.00 0.14
CA ALA A 69 -0.88 -4.24 -1.02
C ALA A 69 -2.34 -3.82 -0.86
N ASN A 70 -2.76 -2.80 -1.59
CA ASN A 70 -4.15 -2.35 -1.68
C ASN A 70 -4.78 -1.97 -0.32
N THR A 71 -3.97 -1.51 0.63
CA THR A 71 -4.39 -1.40 2.03
C THR A 71 -4.30 0.04 2.52
N LEU A 72 -5.32 0.47 3.26
CA LEU A 72 -5.24 1.57 4.20
C LEU A 72 -5.22 1.01 5.62
N LEU A 73 -4.09 1.17 6.30
CA LEU A 73 -3.86 0.75 7.66
C LEU A 73 -3.82 1.99 8.57
N LYS A 74 -4.67 2.01 9.59
CA LYS A 74 -4.75 3.07 10.60
C LYS A 74 -4.20 2.57 11.92
N ILE A 75 -3.25 3.30 12.49
CA ILE A 75 -2.67 3.05 13.81
C ILE A 75 -3.11 4.17 14.75
N ASP A 76 -3.85 3.84 15.80
CA ASP A 76 -4.15 4.76 16.90
C ASP A 76 -2.91 4.88 17.80
N LEU A 77 -2.30 6.07 17.90
CA LEU A 77 -1.06 6.25 18.66
C LEU A 77 -1.28 6.40 20.18
N LYS A 78 -2.53 6.42 20.67
CA LYS A 78 -2.80 6.43 22.12
C LYS A 78 -2.73 5.04 22.74
N ASN A 79 -3.11 4.03 21.98
CA ASN A 79 -3.25 2.65 22.46
C ASN A 79 -2.65 1.61 21.51
N PHE A 80 -2.01 2.07 20.43
CA PHE A 80 -1.37 1.26 19.40
C PHE A 80 -2.28 0.23 18.72
N LYS A 81 -3.60 0.49 18.69
CA LYS A 81 -4.56 -0.37 17.99
C LYS A 81 -4.49 -0.13 16.49
N ILE A 82 -4.52 -1.22 15.75
CA ILE A 82 -4.46 -1.23 14.29
C ILE A 82 -5.85 -1.55 13.73
N LYS A 83 -6.23 -0.86 12.66
CA LYS A 83 -7.38 -1.19 11.82
C LYS A 83 -7.00 -1.04 10.36
N ASP A 84 -7.30 -2.02 9.54
CA ASP A 84 -7.03 -1.98 8.11
C ASP A 84 -8.31 -2.10 7.27
N LYS A 85 -8.21 -1.70 6.00
CA LYS A 85 -9.22 -1.93 4.98
C LYS A 85 -8.58 -1.97 3.60
N ASN A 86 -9.19 -2.74 2.70
CA ASN A 86 -8.84 -2.70 1.29
C ASN A 86 -9.38 -1.43 0.61
N LEU A 87 -8.58 -0.85 -0.30
CA LEU A 87 -8.95 0.34 -1.06
C LEU A 87 -9.77 -0.03 -2.30
N LYS A 88 -9.20 -0.84 -3.18
CA LYS A 88 -9.83 -1.25 -4.43
C LYS A 88 -10.47 -2.63 -4.27
N LYS A 89 -11.63 -2.81 -4.86
CA LYS A 89 -12.27 -4.13 -5.02
C LYS A 89 -12.23 -4.50 -6.49
N PHE A 90 -11.55 -5.59 -6.82
CA PHE A 90 -11.56 -6.11 -8.17
C PHE A 90 -12.93 -6.73 -8.48
N ASN A 91 -13.54 -6.31 -9.58
CA ASN A 91 -14.77 -6.90 -10.08
C ASN A 91 -14.49 -7.66 -11.38
N PHE A 92 -14.56 -8.99 -11.29
CA PHE A 92 -14.36 -9.88 -12.43
C PHE A 92 -15.68 -10.34 -13.08
N SER A 93 -16.84 -9.80 -12.66
CA SER A 93 -18.15 -10.23 -13.17
C SER A 93 -18.32 -10.06 -14.68
N ASN A 94 -17.62 -9.06 -15.24
CA ASN A 94 -17.68 -8.70 -16.65
C ASN A 94 -16.34 -8.97 -17.36
N GLN A 95 -15.50 -9.85 -16.83
CA GLN A 95 -14.24 -10.21 -17.47
C GLN A 95 -14.52 -11.01 -18.75
N THR A 96 -14.36 -10.37 -19.91
CA THR A 96 -14.53 -11.00 -21.23
C THR A 96 -13.20 -11.37 -21.89
N VAL A 97 -12.07 -11.07 -21.24
CA VAL A 97 -10.72 -11.39 -21.73
C VAL A 97 -10.07 -12.33 -20.73
N ASP A 98 -9.79 -13.55 -21.18
CA ASP A 98 -9.19 -14.63 -20.41
C ASP A 98 -7.87 -15.14 -21.04
N SER A 99 -7.42 -14.52 -22.13
CA SER A 99 -6.20 -14.87 -22.85
C SER A 99 -5.27 -13.67 -23.04
N PHE A 100 -3.99 -13.96 -23.26
CA PHE A 100 -2.98 -12.95 -23.60
C PHE A 100 -2.92 -12.63 -25.10
N GLU A 101 -3.82 -13.19 -25.91
CA GLU A 101 -3.73 -13.10 -27.38
C GLU A 101 -3.70 -11.66 -27.89
N ARG A 102 -4.54 -10.79 -27.33
CA ARG A 102 -4.56 -9.35 -27.68
C ARG A 102 -3.22 -8.67 -27.42
N TRP A 103 -2.57 -9.00 -26.31
CA TRP A 103 -1.25 -8.48 -25.96
C TRP A 103 -0.17 -9.03 -26.90
N SER A 104 -0.22 -10.33 -27.19
CA SER A 104 0.69 -10.99 -28.13
C SER A 104 0.60 -10.38 -29.53
N ILE A 105 -0.60 -10.16 -30.05
CA ILE A 105 -0.83 -9.53 -31.36
C ILE A 105 -0.31 -8.09 -31.37
N ALA A 106 -0.63 -7.30 -30.34
CA ALA A 106 -0.15 -5.92 -30.23
C ALA A 106 1.38 -5.86 -30.18
N PHE A 107 2.01 -6.74 -29.40
CA PHE A 107 3.47 -6.86 -29.33
C PHE A 107 4.08 -7.27 -30.68
N GLN A 108 3.57 -8.31 -31.32
CA GLN A 108 4.02 -8.74 -32.66
C GLN A 108 3.88 -7.62 -33.69
N ASN A 109 2.77 -6.88 -33.69
CA ASN A 109 2.58 -5.75 -34.60
C ASN A 109 3.54 -4.60 -34.31
N SER A 110 3.94 -4.38 -33.05
CA SER A 110 4.95 -3.38 -32.71
C SER A 110 6.34 -3.72 -33.27
N LEU A 111 6.66 -5.01 -33.38
CA LEU A 111 7.90 -5.51 -33.98
C LEU A 111 7.89 -5.40 -35.52
N LYS A 112 6.72 -5.40 -36.16
CA LYS A 112 6.57 -5.23 -37.61
C LYS A 112 6.77 -3.77 -38.08
N LYS A 113 7.23 -2.86 -37.21
CA LYS A 113 7.72 -1.55 -37.62
C LYS A 113 9.09 -1.71 -38.31
N GLU A 114 9.04 -2.12 -39.57
CA GLU A 114 9.91 -1.78 -40.72
C GLU A 114 9.30 -2.40 -41.98
#